data_AF-A0AAN7PBB7-F1
#
_entry.id   AF-A0AAN7PBB7-F1
#
_cell.length_a   1.000
_cell.length_b   1.000
_cell.length_c   1.000
_cell.angle_alpha   90.00
_cell.angle_beta   90.00
_cell.angle_gamma   90.00
#
_symmetry.space_group_name_H-M   'P 1'
#
loop_
_entity.id
_entity.type
_entity.pdbx_description
1 polymer ?
#
loop_
_entity_poly.entity_id
_entity_poly.type
_entity_poly.pdbx_seq_one_letter_code
_entity_poly.pdbx_strand_id
1 'polypeptide(L)'
;MLERDNKGGKVKYGQEGREEYYKRNGYASEEVERLREEGVGTREEIIRRDRDIEKQERWTKIKESRYNRNYKDIKDEGVPEYLKDSVIKSNKKKKMVARFRCGNEELGNNYWKEEPEKLCRLCGEETEDLNHMRKRCRELREEAMKTVDILDENGKGAEWMEEEKLLIKLILLKEKLLR
;
A
#
# COMPACT_ATOMS: atom_id res chain seq x y z
N MET A 1 8.57 -8.37 20.85
CA MET A 1 9.81 -8.47 20.05
C MET A 1 9.39 -9.18 18.76
N LEU A 2 8.99 -8.44 17.72
CA LEU A 2 8.49 -9.04 16.48
C LEU A 2 9.64 -9.11 15.50
N GLU A 3 10.04 -10.34 15.17
CA GLU A 3 10.96 -10.66 14.09
C GLU A 3 10.33 -10.12 12.78
N ARG A 4 10.89 -9.01 12.30
CA ARG A 4 10.68 -8.60 10.91
C ARG A 4 11.26 -9.73 10.07
N ASP A 5 10.44 -10.36 9.24
CA ASP A 5 10.91 -11.16 8.11
C ASP A 5 11.71 -10.25 7.16
N ASN A 6 12.97 -10.05 7.53
CA ASN A 6 13.99 -9.47 6.72
C ASN A 6 14.31 -10.52 5.64
N LYS A 7 13.51 -10.56 4.57
CA LYS A 7 13.98 -11.05 3.27
C LYS A 7 15.01 -10.08 2.67
N GLY A 8 15.92 -9.57 3.50
CA GLY A 8 17.21 -9.08 3.07
C GLY A 8 18.01 -10.31 2.71
N GLY A 9 17.90 -10.73 1.45
CA GLY A 9 18.89 -11.64 0.88
C GLY A 9 20.27 -11.07 1.25
N LYS A 10 21.19 -11.92 1.73
CA LYS A 10 22.56 -11.49 2.00
C LYS A 10 23.08 -10.87 0.70
N VAL A 11 23.24 -9.54 0.67
CA VAL A 11 23.86 -8.86 -0.46
C VAL A 11 25.25 -9.46 -0.58
N LYS A 12 25.46 -10.25 -1.63
CA LYS A 12 26.78 -10.75 -1.95
C LYS A 12 27.60 -9.56 -2.46
N TYR A 13 28.77 -9.35 -1.87
CA TYR A 13 29.69 -8.30 -2.30
C TYR A 13 30.73 -8.85 -3.27
N GLY A 14 31.35 -7.98 -4.05
CA GLY A 14 32.44 -8.37 -4.94
C GLY A 14 31.95 -8.93 -6.28
N GLN A 15 32.63 -9.95 -6.80
CA GLN A 15 32.38 -10.51 -8.12
C GLN A 15 31.09 -11.33 -8.16
N GLU A 16 30.84 -12.13 -7.12
CA GLU A 16 29.60 -12.92 -7.02
C GLU A 16 28.33 -12.05 -7.04
N GLY A 17 28.33 -10.93 -6.32
CA GLY A 17 27.21 -9.99 -6.32
C GLY A 17 26.98 -9.32 -7.67
N ARG A 18 28.06 -9.01 -8.39
CA ARG A 18 27.98 -8.46 -9.75
C ARG A 18 27.40 -9.46 -10.74
N GLU A 19 27.83 -10.71 -10.67
CA GLU A 19 27.31 -11.77 -11.52
C GLU A 19 25.83 -12.04 -11.27
N GLU A 20 25.40 -12.12 -10.01
CA GLU A 20 23.99 -12.29 -9.66
C GLU A 20 23.14 -11.11 -10.14
N TYR A 21 23.64 -9.88 -10.00
CA TYR A 21 22.98 -8.67 -10.51
C TYR A 21 22.81 -8.71 -12.02
N TYR A 22 23.85 -9.03 -12.78
CA TYR A 22 23.76 -9.14 -14.24
C TYR A 22 22.81 -10.26 -14.66
N LYS A 23 22.91 -11.43 -14.02
CA LYS A 23 22.05 -12.58 -14.30
C LYS A 23 20.58 -12.26 -14.04
N ARG A 24 20.24 -11.61 -12.92
CA ARG A 24 18.88 -11.13 -12.62
C ARG A 24 18.38 -10.20 -13.73
N ASN A 25 19.26 -9.37 -14.27
CA ASN A 25 18.96 -8.45 -15.37
C ASN A 25 19.01 -9.07 -16.77
N GLY A 26 19.28 -10.38 -16.89
CA GLY A 26 19.30 -11.11 -18.16
C GLY A 26 20.62 -11.02 -18.94
N TYR A 27 21.73 -10.70 -18.27
CA TYR A 27 23.06 -10.63 -18.88
C TYR A 27 24.02 -11.66 -18.28
N ALA A 28 24.92 -12.18 -19.12
CA ALA A 28 26.09 -12.91 -18.67
C ALA A 28 27.22 -11.92 -18.31
N SER A 29 27.94 -12.18 -17.22
CA SER A 29 29.04 -11.29 -16.77
C SER A 29 30.11 -11.10 -17.84
N GLU A 30 30.49 -12.18 -18.52
CA GLU A 30 31.50 -12.18 -19.58
C GLU A 30 31.13 -11.24 -20.74
N GLU A 31 29.85 -11.24 -21.13
CA GLU A 31 29.33 -10.36 -22.19
C GLU A 31 29.39 -8.89 -21.77
N VAL A 32 29.04 -8.59 -20.51
CA VAL A 32 29.10 -7.22 -19.98
C VAL A 32 30.54 -6.71 -19.89
N GLU A 33 31.49 -7.59 -19.54
CA GLU A 33 32.92 -7.26 -19.53
C GLU A 33 33.45 -7.03 -20.95
N ARG A 34 33.14 -7.92 -21.91
CA ARG A 34 33.54 -7.75 -23.32
C ARG A 34 33.04 -6.42 -23.88
N LEU A 35 31.77 -6.09 -23.68
CA LEU A 35 31.18 -4.83 -24.12
C LEU A 35 31.84 -3.61 -23.45
N ARG A 36 32.26 -3.72 -22.19
CA ARG A 36 33.02 -2.65 -21.53
C ARG A 36 34.41 -2.46 -22.13
N GLU A 37 35.11 -3.54 -22.44
CA GLU A 37 36.44 -3.50 -23.08
C GLU A 37 36.36 -2.89 -24.49
N GLU A 38 35.28 -3.18 -25.22
CA GLU A 38 34.96 -2.59 -26.53
C GLU A 38 34.48 -1.11 -26.42
N GLY A 39 34.39 -0.55 -25.22
CA GLY A 39 33.94 0.83 -24.98
C GLY A 39 32.43 1.04 -25.13
N VAL A 40 31.63 -0.03 -25.18
CA VAL A 40 30.17 0.01 -25.31
C VAL A 40 29.53 0.27 -23.95
N GLY A 41 28.74 1.34 -23.85
CA GLY A 41 28.05 1.74 -22.63
C GLY A 41 26.83 0.89 -22.30
N THR A 42 26.99 -0.17 -21.51
CA THR A 42 25.89 -1.07 -21.11
C THR A 42 25.19 -0.69 -19.80
N ARG A 43 25.81 0.19 -19.01
CA ARG A 43 25.38 0.51 -17.63
C ARG A 43 23.93 1.01 -17.54
N GLU A 44 23.54 1.93 -18.43
CA GLU A 44 22.23 2.56 -18.40
C GLU A 44 21.10 1.59 -18.77
N GLU A 45 21.39 0.67 -19.69
CA GLU A 45 20.46 -0.38 -20.07
C GLU A 45 20.22 -1.38 -18.94
N ILE A 46 21.29 -1.82 -18.27
CA ILE A 46 21.20 -2.73 -17.13
C ILE A 46 20.42 -2.07 -15.98
N ILE A 47 20.68 -0.79 -15.68
CA ILE A 47 19.92 -0.04 -14.66
C ILE A 47 18.43 0.09 -15.05
N ARG A 48 18.13 0.29 -16.34
CA ARG A 48 16.75 0.36 -16.83
C ARG A 48 16.03 -0.96 -16.59
N ARG A 49 16.65 -2.09 -16.97
CA ARG A 49 16.10 -3.43 -16.74
C ARG A 49 15.88 -3.73 -15.27
N ASP A 50 16.80 -3.33 -14.40
CA ASP A 50 16.71 -3.59 -12.96
C ASP A 50 15.47 -2.90 -12.37
N ARG A 51 15.25 -1.63 -12.76
CA ARG A 51 14.04 -0.89 -12.39
C ARG A 51 12.76 -1.56 -12.90
N ASP A 52 12.78 -2.14 -14.09
CA ASP A 52 11.61 -2.80 -14.66
C ASP A 52 11.31 -4.13 -13.95
N ILE A 53 12.34 -4.91 -13.62
CA ILE A 53 12.21 -6.11 -12.78
C ILE A 53 11.67 -5.74 -11.40
N GLU A 54 12.22 -4.72 -10.75
CA GLU A 54 11.73 -4.24 -9.45
C GLU A 54 10.27 -3.75 -9.50
N LYS A 55 9.84 -3.12 -10.60
CA LYS A 55 8.43 -2.76 -10.80
C LYS A 55 7.56 -4.02 -10.89
N GLN A 56 7.96 -4.99 -11.71
CA GLN A 56 7.22 -6.24 -11.88
C GLN A 56 7.12 -7.02 -10.58
N GLU A 57 8.22 -7.20 -9.85
CA GLU A 57 8.23 -7.88 -8.55
C GLU A 57 7.31 -7.20 -7.54
N ARG A 58 7.32 -5.86 -7.47
CA ARG A 58 6.44 -5.10 -6.58
C ARG A 58 4.97 -5.27 -6.97
N TRP A 59 4.66 -5.20 -8.26
CA TRP A 59 3.31 -5.41 -8.77
C TRP A 59 2.78 -6.80 -8.47
N THR A 60 3.58 -7.84 -8.69
CA THR A 60 3.24 -9.23 -8.36
C THR A 60 2.97 -9.36 -6.86
N LYS A 61 3.84 -8.83 -5.99
CA LYS A 61 3.64 -8.85 -4.53
C LYS A 61 2.33 -8.17 -4.11
N ILE A 62 1.98 -7.03 -4.72
CA ILE A 62 0.71 -6.34 -4.44
C ILE A 62 -0.47 -7.20 -4.90
N LYS A 63 -0.42 -7.73 -6.12
CA LYS A 63 -1.50 -8.55 -6.71
C LYS A 63 -1.75 -9.84 -5.93
N GLU A 64 -0.68 -10.50 -5.47
CA GLU A 64 -0.74 -11.75 -4.72
C GLU A 64 -0.99 -11.56 -3.22
N SER A 65 -0.84 -10.33 -2.69
CA SER A 65 -1.07 -10.03 -1.27
C SER A 65 -2.47 -10.48 -0.84
N ARG A 66 -2.56 -11.26 0.24
CA ARG A 66 -3.86 -11.60 0.85
C ARG A 66 -4.50 -10.39 1.54
N TYR A 67 -3.70 -9.38 1.85
CA TYR A 67 -4.06 -8.18 2.60
C TYR A 67 -4.28 -6.99 1.69
N ASN A 68 -5.02 -5.99 2.20
CA ASN A 68 -5.28 -4.72 1.52
C ASN A 68 -5.89 -4.93 0.12
N ARG A 69 -7.04 -5.61 0.10
CA ARG A 69 -7.72 -6.05 -1.13
C ARG A 69 -8.02 -4.88 -2.07
N ASN A 70 -8.49 -3.77 -1.51
CA ASN A 70 -8.84 -2.57 -2.28
C ASN A 70 -7.63 -1.94 -2.98
N TYR A 71 -6.42 -2.03 -2.40
CA TYR A 71 -5.22 -1.41 -2.98
C TYR A 71 -4.83 -2.01 -4.32
N LYS A 72 -5.17 -3.29 -4.56
CA LYS A 72 -4.93 -3.95 -5.84
C LYS A 72 -5.68 -3.28 -6.99
N ASP A 73 -6.86 -2.76 -6.70
CA ASP A 73 -7.77 -2.20 -7.70
C ASP A 73 -7.51 -0.70 -7.95
N ILE A 74 -6.85 -0.03 -7.00
CA ILE A 74 -6.62 1.43 -7.04
C ILE A 74 -5.16 1.81 -7.24
N LYS A 75 -4.22 0.86 -7.15
CA LYS A 75 -2.80 1.16 -7.39
C LYS A 75 -2.64 1.53 -8.86
N ASP A 76 -1.95 2.64 -9.10
CA ASP A 76 -1.53 3.06 -10.44
C ASP A 76 -0.02 3.26 -10.52
N GLU A 77 0.57 3.32 -11.71
CA GLU A 77 1.99 3.57 -11.91
C GLU A 77 2.42 4.98 -11.48
N GLY A 78 3.67 5.11 -11.02
CA GLY A 78 4.22 6.40 -10.63
C GLY A 78 3.79 6.90 -9.23
N VAL A 79 3.90 8.22 -9.04
CA VAL A 79 3.57 8.91 -7.79
C VAL A 79 2.06 9.24 -7.80
N PRO A 80 1.27 8.75 -6.83
CA PRO A 80 -0.16 9.02 -6.76
C PRO A 80 -0.49 10.52 -6.77
N GLU A 81 -1.51 10.91 -7.53
CA GLU A 81 -1.93 12.32 -7.72
C GLU A 81 -2.25 13.02 -6.39
N TYR A 82 -2.90 12.35 -5.44
CA TYR A 82 -3.28 12.92 -4.14
C TYR A 82 -2.06 13.37 -3.30
N LEU A 83 -0.85 12.89 -3.63
CA LEU A 83 0.38 13.32 -2.98
C LEU A 83 0.91 14.66 -3.53
N LYS A 84 0.44 15.11 -4.68
CA LYS A 84 0.84 16.40 -5.28
C LYS A 84 0.17 17.56 -4.55
N ASP A 85 0.92 18.65 -4.35
CA ASP A 85 0.42 19.87 -3.70
C ASP A 85 -0.68 20.58 -4.51
N SER A 86 -0.73 20.32 -5.82
CA SER A 86 -1.79 20.80 -6.71
C SER A 86 -3.15 20.15 -6.42
N VAL A 87 -3.17 18.96 -5.82
CA VAL A 87 -4.38 18.18 -5.53
C VAL A 87 -4.79 18.34 -4.08
N ILE A 88 -3.88 18.00 -3.15
CA ILE A 88 -4.09 18.19 -1.71
C ILE A 88 -2.92 19.01 -1.17
N LYS A 89 -3.20 20.22 -0.65
CA LYS A 89 -2.18 21.04 0.01
C LYS A 89 -1.79 20.55 1.40
N SER A 90 -2.74 19.98 2.13
CA SER A 90 -2.54 19.59 3.53
C SER A 90 -1.81 18.25 3.66
N ASN A 91 -0.59 18.27 4.19
CA ASN A 91 0.16 17.05 4.52
C ASN A 91 -0.59 16.12 5.48
N LYS A 92 -1.42 16.66 6.38
CA LYS A 92 -2.30 15.86 7.25
C LYS A 92 -3.33 15.09 6.42
N LYS A 93 -3.97 15.75 5.45
CA LYS A 93 -4.94 15.09 4.55
C LYS A 93 -4.27 14.06 3.64
N LYS A 94 -3.07 14.35 3.09
CA LYS A 94 -2.29 13.35 2.32
C LYS A 94 -2.02 12.09 3.13
N LYS A 95 -1.56 12.24 4.38
CA LYS A 95 -1.32 11.11 5.29
C LYS A 95 -2.59 10.31 5.59
N MET A 96 -3.72 10.99 5.76
CA MET A 96 -5.01 10.33 5.96
C MET A 96 -5.42 9.51 4.73
N VAL A 97 -5.39 10.09 3.54
CA VAL A 97 -5.73 9.39 2.28
C VAL A 97 -4.81 8.19 2.09
N ALA A 98 -3.50 8.34 2.31
CA ALA A 98 -2.55 7.23 2.24
C ALA A 98 -2.92 6.09 3.20
N ARG A 99 -3.32 6.40 4.44
CA ARG A 99 -3.72 5.39 5.43
C ARG A 99 -4.99 4.65 5.03
N PHE A 100 -6.00 5.35 4.49
CA PHE A 100 -7.20 4.70 3.97
C PHE A 100 -6.89 3.82 2.75
N ARG A 101 -6.12 4.32 1.78
CA ARG A 101 -5.71 3.54 0.60
C ARG A 101 -4.90 2.31 0.96
N CYS A 102 -4.13 2.38 2.05
CA CYS A 102 -3.34 1.27 2.55
C CYS A 102 -4.10 0.36 3.54
N GLY A 103 -5.39 0.62 3.78
CA GLY A 103 -6.24 -0.19 4.65
C GLY A 103 -5.95 -0.05 6.16
N ASN A 104 -5.15 0.93 6.56
CA ASN A 104 -4.74 1.14 7.97
C ASN A 104 -5.88 1.57 8.90
N GLU A 105 -7.00 2.01 8.34
CA GLU A 105 -8.16 2.46 9.11
C GLU A 105 -9.18 1.33 9.38
N GLU A 106 -8.97 0.15 8.78
CA GLU A 106 -9.83 -1.04 8.87
C GLU A 106 -9.24 -2.06 9.85
N LEU A 107 -9.92 -2.38 10.96
CA LEU A 107 -9.41 -3.39 11.91
C LEU A 107 -9.23 -4.76 11.27
N GLY A 108 -10.05 -5.11 10.27
CA GLY A 108 -9.94 -6.36 9.50
C GLY A 108 -8.61 -6.55 8.78
N ASN A 109 -7.87 -5.47 8.48
CA ASN A 109 -6.55 -5.56 7.87
C ASN A 109 -5.42 -5.85 8.87
N ASN A 110 -5.68 -5.82 10.19
CA ASN A 110 -4.68 -6.11 11.21
C ASN A 110 -4.45 -7.62 11.34
N TYR A 111 -3.64 -8.19 10.45
CA TYR A 111 -3.42 -9.64 10.37
C TYR A 111 -2.82 -10.26 11.65
N TRP A 112 -2.15 -9.47 12.49
CA TRP A 112 -1.55 -9.90 13.76
C TRP A 112 -2.55 -9.98 14.92
N LYS A 113 -3.82 -9.61 14.69
CA LYS A 113 -4.89 -9.69 15.68
C LYS A 113 -5.70 -10.97 15.52
N GLU A 114 -6.37 -11.38 16.58
CA GLU A 114 -7.35 -12.46 16.54
C GLU A 114 -8.68 -11.96 15.95
N GLU A 115 -9.52 -12.87 15.42
CA GLU A 115 -10.79 -12.51 14.75
C GLU A 115 -11.74 -11.63 15.60
N PRO A 116 -11.93 -11.88 16.92
CA PRO A 116 -12.78 -11.01 17.73
C PRO A 116 -12.30 -9.56 17.81
N GLU A 117 -10.97 -9.34 17.72
CA GLU A 117 -10.39 -7.99 17.74
C GLU A 117 -10.43 -7.28 16.39
N LYS A 118 -10.84 -7.99 15.34
CA LYS A 118 -11.05 -7.47 13.98
C LYS A 118 -12.50 -7.10 13.70
N LEU A 119 -13.42 -7.43 14.61
CA LEU A 119 -14.82 -7.05 14.49
C LEU A 119 -14.96 -5.52 14.46
N CYS A 120 -16.02 -5.04 13.80
CA CYS A 120 -16.35 -3.64 13.73
C CYS A 120 -16.36 -3.01 15.11
N ARG A 121 -15.55 -1.96 15.31
CA ARG A 121 -15.45 -1.26 16.59
C ARG A 121 -16.74 -0.54 17.00
N LEU A 122 -17.71 -0.43 16.09
CA LEU A 122 -18.99 0.21 16.34
C LEU A 122 -20.09 -0.84 16.59
N CYS A 123 -20.38 -1.74 15.63
CA CYS A 123 -21.48 -2.69 15.80
C CYS A 123 -21.06 -4.05 16.39
N GLY A 124 -19.79 -4.45 16.25
CA GLY A 124 -19.28 -5.74 16.73
C GLY A 124 -19.74 -6.99 15.93
N GLU A 125 -20.39 -6.84 14.77
CA GLU A 125 -21.07 -7.97 14.10
C GLU A 125 -20.26 -8.63 12.98
N GLU A 126 -19.54 -7.85 12.19
CA GLU A 126 -18.72 -8.34 11.07
C GLU A 126 -17.28 -7.84 11.22
N THR A 127 -16.35 -8.49 10.52
CA THR A 127 -14.98 -7.98 10.35
C THR A 127 -15.03 -6.55 9.81
N GLU A 128 -14.29 -5.65 10.47
CA GLU A 128 -14.27 -4.24 10.09
C GLU A 128 -13.48 -4.04 8.80
N ASP A 129 -14.21 -3.83 7.71
CA ASP A 129 -13.67 -3.36 6.44
C ASP A 129 -14.43 -2.13 5.94
N LEU A 130 -13.88 -1.44 4.94
CA LEU A 130 -14.47 -0.21 4.40
C LEU A 130 -15.85 -0.44 3.77
N ASN A 131 -16.13 -1.64 3.27
CA ASN A 131 -17.47 -1.96 2.74
C ASN A 131 -18.48 -2.17 3.86
N HIS A 132 -18.08 -2.81 4.96
CA HIS A 132 -18.88 -2.93 6.16
C HIS A 132 -19.20 -1.53 6.68
N MET A 133 -18.18 -0.71 6.96
CA MET A 133 -18.36 0.63 7.54
C MET A 133 -19.32 1.51 6.71
N ARG A 134 -19.19 1.52 5.37
CA ARG A 134 -19.99 2.42 4.53
C ARG A 134 -21.38 1.89 4.12
N LYS A 135 -21.59 0.57 4.10
CA LYS A 135 -22.81 -0.05 3.53
C LYS A 135 -23.61 -0.91 4.49
N ARG A 136 -22.97 -1.48 5.51
CA ARG A 136 -23.58 -2.54 6.33
C ARG A 136 -23.53 -2.24 7.83
N CYS A 137 -22.68 -1.32 8.27
CA CYS A 137 -22.56 -0.96 9.67
C CYS A 137 -23.81 -0.19 10.12
N ARG A 138 -24.62 -0.80 10.97
CA ARG A 138 -25.86 -0.19 11.49
C ARG A 138 -25.67 1.11 12.28
N GLU A 139 -24.47 1.33 12.82
CA GLU A 139 -24.14 2.51 13.64
C GLU A 139 -23.71 3.71 12.78
N LEU A 140 -23.39 3.49 11.50
CA LEU A 140 -23.02 4.52 10.54
C LEU A 140 -24.19 4.79 9.60
N ARG A 141 -24.24 6.01 9.03
CA ARG A 141 -25.32 6.41 8.11
C ARG A 141 -25.20 5.67 6.77
N GLU A 142 -26.34 5.42 6.12
CA GLU A 142 -26.39 4.86 4.76
C GLU A 142 -25.85 5.81 3.69
N GLU A 143 -24.85 5.32 2.96
CA GLU A 143 -24.44 5.56 1.56
C GLU A 143 -24.21 6.98 1.00
N ALA A 144 -23.10 7.11 0.27
CA ALA A 144 -23.06 7.95 -0.95
C ALA A 144 -21.91 7.57 -1.92
N MET A 145 -20.73 7.16 -1.41
CA MET A 145 -19.53 7.04 -2.25
C MET A 145 -19.06 5.59 -2.42
N LYS A 146 -18.72 5.16 -3.65
CA LYS A 146 -18.13 3.82 -3.89
C LYS A 146 -16.73 3.77 -3.28
N THR A 147 -16.28 2.58 -2.86
CA THR A 147 -14.93 2.39 -2.32
C THR A 147 -13.84 2.94 -3.22
N VAL A 148 -13.97 2.74 -4.54
CA VAL A 148 -13.04 3.28 -5.54
C VAL A 148 -13.03 4.81 -5.58
N ASP A 149 -14.19 5.45 -5.41
CA ASP A 149 -14.31 6.90 -5.38
C ASP A 149 -13.77 7.49 -4.07
N ILE A 150 -13.95 6.78 -2.94
CA ILE A 150 -13.37 7.17 -1.64
C ILE A 150 -11.85 7.15 -1.76
N LEU A 151 -11.31 6.08 -2.33
CA LEU A 151 -9.87 5.82 -2.42
C LEU A 151 -9.21 6.43 -3.67
N ASP A 152 -9.95 7.28 -4.39
CA ASP A 152 -9.56 7.90 -5.65
C ASP A 152 -8.20 8.62 -5.59
N GLU A 153 -7.52 8.67 -6.72
CA GLU A 153 -6.22 9.30 -6.86
C GLU A 153 -6.26 10.82 -6.77
N ASN A 154 -7.38 11.47 -7.07
CA ASN A 154 -7.51 12.92 -6.97
C ASN A 154 -7.90 13.37 -5.55
N GLY A 155 -7.98 12.44 -4.60
CA GLY A 155 -8.30 12.76 -3.21
C GLY A 155 -9.76 13.14 -2.98
N LYS A 156 -10.66 12.81 -3.92
CA LYS A 156 -12.10 13.11 -3.86
C LYS A 156 -12.76 12.65 -2.56
N GLY A 157 -12.38 11.47 -2.05
CA GLY A 157 -12.90 10.93 -0.79
C GLY A 157 -12.31 11.53 0.48
N ALA A 158 -11.40 12.51 0.41
CA ALA A 158 -10.72 13.03 1.60
C ALA A 158 -11.68 13.69 2.60
N GLU A 159 -12.74 14.34 2.14
CA GLU A 159 -13.76 14.92 3.03
C GLU A 159 -14.55 13.83 3.74
N TRP A 160 -15.01 12.83 2.99
CA TRP A 160 -15.69 11.65 3.54
C TRP A 160 -14.83 10.95 4.61
N MET A 161 -13.54 10.74 4.35
CA MET A 161 -12.61 10.14 5.31
C MET A 161 -12.48 10.94 6.62
N GLU A 162 -12.53 12.27 6.52
CA GLU A 162 -12.43 13.16 7.68
C GLU A 162 -13.72 13.09 8.51
N GLU A 163 -14.88 13.15 7.87
CA GLU A 163 -16.19 12.97 8.49
C GLU A 163 -16.32 11.61 9.16
N GLU A 164 -15.93 10.54 8.46
CA GLU A 164 -15.99 9.17 8.97
C GLU A 164 -15.15 9.01 10.24
N LYS A 165 -13.91 9.52 10.25
CA LYS A 165 -13.05 9.48 11.43
C LYS A 165 -13.63 10.27 12.60
N LEU A 166 -14.27 11.41 12.33
CA LEU A 166 -14.93 12.20 13.35
C LEU A 166 -16.15 11.47 13.92
N LEU A 167 -16.97 10.86 13.06
CA LEU A 167 -18.17 10.13 13.45
C LEU A 167 -17.83 8.91 14.31
N ILE A 168 -16.86 8.08 13.87
CA ILE A 168 -16.34 6.96 14.65
C ILE A 168 -15.87 7.43 16.03
N LYS A 169 -15.09 8.52 16.08
CA LYS A 169 -14.60 9.07 17.35
C LYS A 169 -15.73 9.52 18.26
N LEU A 170 -16.76 10.18 17.72
CA LEU A 170 -17.92 10.64 18.48
C LEU A 170 -18.74 9.48 19.05
N ILE A 171 -19.01 8.44 18.25
CA ILE A 171 -19.75 7.26 18.70
C ILE A 171 -19.00 6.56 19.85
N LEU A 172 -17.71 6.28 19.66
CA LEU A 172 -16.89 5.64 20.68
C LEU A 172 -16.74 6.47 21.96
N LEU A 173 -16.74 7.81 21.87
CA LEU A 173 -16.74 8.68 23.05
C LEU A 173 -18.07 8.63 23.80
N LYS A 174 -19.20 8.64 23.08
CA LYS A 174 -20.54 8.52 23.69
C LYS A 174 -20.68 7.21 24.47
N GLU A 175 -20.26 6.09 23.88
CA GLU A 175 -20.30 4.80 24.57
C GLU A 175 -19.46 4.77 25.84
N LYS A 176 -18.28 5.41 25.83
CA LYS A 176 -17.44 5.50 27.03
C LYS A 176 -18.04 6.35 28.14
N LEU A 177 -18.84 7.36 27.79
CA LEU A 177 -19.51 8.22 28.76
C LEU A 177 -20.80 7.59 29.32
N LEU A 178 -21.35 6.59 28.65
CA LEU A 178 -22.56 5.85 29.04
C LEU A 178 -22.26 4.58 29.86
N ARG A 179 -20.98 4.21 30.01
CA ARG A 179 -20.50 3.11 30.87
C ARG A 179 -19.94 3.68 32.16
#